data_AF-A0A183PBR9-F1
#
_entry.id   AF-A0A183PBR9-F1
#
_cell.length_a   1.000
_cell.length_b   1.000
_cell.length_c   1.000
_cell.angle_alpha   90.00
_cell.angle_beta   90.00
_cell.angle_gamma   90.00
#
_symmetry.space_group_name_H-M   'P 1'
#
loop_
_entity.id
_entity.type
_entity.pdbx_description
1 polymer ?
#
loop_
_entity_poly.entity_id
_entity_poly.type
_entity_poly.pdbx_seq_one_letter_code
_entity_poly.pdbx_strand_id
1 'polypeptide(L)'
;MRHKTNSHLESSSSKEKRKTKEHITPRNEDRHEKNALPPTYKYPTILKRLIAEPDLSSFVQSLPQDIKRKLDEPDSIEWYTVFAVPNNIWNRITSGIVSTEIKEALARQHVMNKMLCSDAIVKNTKRVGPTLAETYIGIERNSNGNLIMNDICNKQIPIQRTDLMSGTGVIHIIENSISSLESMKLNEALECLENNPSFNVKQAASEMRKCQIDLGGGRDNVILLSNDGAFQSKFYKENIRQLQLDKCKLYSHHLLKIKNPQNVDVYKTGFNQEQEFTTQYTASDDSKYSVYSRYIKTRHGTKVSQSYGLFVIYNKILPMYMIS
;
A
#
# COMPACT_ATOMS: atom_id res chain seq x y z
N MET A 1 -55.26 4.23 76.10
CA MET A 1 -56.10 3.08 75.71
C MET A 1 -57.39 3.56 75.05
N ARG A 2 -57.52 3.39 73.73
CA ARG A 2 -58.77 3.27 72.93
C ARG A 2 -58.34 2.53 71.66
N HIS A 3 -58.43 1.20 71.64
CA HIS A 3 -59.53 0.36 71.13
C HIS A 3 -59.90 0.50 69.64
N LYS A 4 -59.64 -0.62 68.93
CA LYS A 4 -60.52 -1.38 68.01
C LYS A 4 -60.83 -0.68 66.66
N THR A 5 -60.93 -1.34 65.50
CA THR A 5 -61.49 -2.66 65.12
C THR A 5 -61.01 -2.91 63.66
N ASN A 6 -60.48 -4.08 63.28
CA ASN A 6 -61.13 -5.12 62.43
C ASN A 6 -61.93 -4.58 61.22
N SER A 7 -61.88 -5.10 59.98
CA SER A 7 -61.69 -6.48 59.53
C SER A 7 -61.74 -6.57 57.98
N HIS A 8 -61.24 -7.70 57.43
CA HIS A 8 -61.84 -8.47 56.32
C HIS A 8 -61.65 -8.02 54.85
N LEU A 9 -60.87 -8.77 54.05
CA LEU A 9 -61.30 -9.71 52.98
C LEU A 9 -60.14 -10.07 52.01
N GLU A 10 -59.95 -11.38 51.84
CA GLU A 10 -59.53 -12.19 50.66
C GLU A 10 -58.78 -11.51 49.49
N SER A 11 -57.58 -11.94 49.07
CA SER A 11 -57.18 -13.20 48.40
C SER A 11 -56.86 -12.98 46.91
N SER A 12 -55.63 -13.33 46.55
CA SER A 12 -55.10 -13.64 45.20
C SER A 12 -54.85 -12.48 44.21
N SER A 13 -53.57 -12.15 44.00
CA SER A 13 -52.84 -12.48 42.76
C SER A 13 -51.47 -11.79 42.72
N SER A 14 -50.50 -12.56 42.25
CA SER A 14 -49.06 -12.32 42.17
C SER A 14 -48.65 -11.07 41.39
N LYS A 15 -47.77 -10.22 41.98
CA LYS A 15 -46.81 -9.38 41.25
C LYS A 15 -45.46 -9.31 41.98
N GLU A 16 -44.54 -10.11 41.45
CA GLU A 16 -43.10 -10.01 41.54
C GLU A 16 -42.60 -8.55 41.57
N LYS A 17 -41.92 -8.17 42.65
CA LYS A 17 -41.13 -6.92 42.73
C LYS A 17 -39.81 -7.16 43.44
N ARG A 18 -38.76 -7.06 42.61
CA ARG A 18 -37.33 -6.91 42.89
C ARG A 18 -37.02 -6.19 44.21
N LYS A 19 -36.16 -6.78 45.04
CA LYS A 19 -35.45 -6.10 46.13
C LYS A 19 -33.94 -6.10 45.81
N THR A 20 -33.51 -4.95 45.31
CA THR A 20 -32.20 -4.29 45.45
C THR A 20 -31.04 -5.14 45.98
N LYS A 21 -30.10 -5.49 45.08
CA LYS A 21 -28.71 -5.76 45.45
C LYS A 21 -28.08 -4.42 45.86
N GLU A 22 -27.57 -4.35 47.08
CA GLU A 22 -26.69 -3.27 47.51
C GLU A 22 -25.53 -3.12 46.54
N HIS A 23 -25.31 -1.88 46.12
CA HIS A 23 -24.18 -1.47 45.32
C HIS A 23 -22.99 -1.26 46.26
N ILE A 24 -22.21 -2.32 46.51
CA ILE A 24 -20.88 -2.17 47.10
C ILE A 24 -19.99 -1.61 45.99
N THR A 25 -19.69 -0.31 46.06
CA THR A 25 -18.71 0.33 45.19
C THR A 25 -17.31 -0.10 45.64
N PRO A 26 -16.50 -0.79 44.81
CA PRO A 26 -15.09 -0.97 45.12
C PRO A 26 -14.40 0.39 45.01
N ARG A 27 -13.72 0.80 46.06
CA ARG A 27 -12.90 2.01 46.12
C ARG A 27 -11.62 1.77 45.30
N ASN A 28 -11.51 2.49 44.19
CA ASN A 28 -10.32 2.69 43.35
C ASN A 28 -9.52 1.44 42.94
N GLU A 29 -9.97 0.77 41.87
CA GLU A 29 -9.09 0.04 40.96
C GLU A 29 -9.78 -0.01 39.59
N ASP A 30 -9.39 0.88 38.68
CA ASP A 30 -9.76 0.78 37.26
C ASP A 30 -9.02 -0.43 36.67
N ARG A 31 -9.58 -1.62 36.85
CA ARG A 31 -9.09 -2.83 36.20
C ARG A 31 -9.51 -2.80 34.75
N HIS A 32 -8.66 -2.20 33.92
CA HIS A 32 -8.68 -2.49 32.49
C HIS A 32 -8.14 -3.91 32.27
N GLU A 33 -9.01 -4.81 31.85
CA GLU A 33 -8.63 -6.11 31.29
C GLU A 33 -7.96 -5.86 29.92
N LYS A 34 -6.71 -5.41 29.95
CA LYS A 34 -5.89 -5.18 28.76
C LYS A 34 -5.14 -6.48 28.44
N ASN A 35 -5.54 -7.15 27.37
CA ASN A 35 -4.71 -8.15 26.70
C ASN A 35 -3.45 -7.53 26.04
N ALA A 36 -3.33 -6.20 26.06
CA ALA A 36 -2.15 -5.49 25.59
C ALA A 36 -1.05 -5.48 26.67
N LEU A 37 0.06 -6.17 26.39
CA LEU A 37 1.27 -6.07 27.19
C LEU A 37 1.72 -4.60 27.25
N PRO A 38 2.03 -4.04 28.44
CA PRO A 38 2.61 -2.70 28.51
C PRO A 38 3.92 -2.68 27.71
N PRO A 39 4.28 -1.54 27.09
CA PRO A 39 5.57 -1.41 26.43
C PRO A 39 6.65 -1.73 27.44
N THR A 40 7.28 -2.89 27.30
CA THR A 40 8.42 -3.23 28.15
C THR A 40 9.54 -2.28 27.73
N TYR A 41 10.02 -1.43 28.64
CA TYR A 41 11.21 -0.59 28.45
C TYR A 41 12.47 -1.38 28.02
N LYS A 42 12.38 -2.72 27.99
CA LYS A 42 13.36 -3.65 27.41
C LYS A 42 13.85 -3.22 26.02
N TYR A 43 12.99 -2.66 25.18
CA TYR A 43 13.36 -2.19 23.84
C TYR A 43 12.94 -0.72 23.68
N PRO A 44 13.88 0.23 23.87
CA PRO A 44 13.53 1.66 23.84
C PRO A 44 13.11 2.13 22.44
N THR A 45 13.59 1.48 21.38
CA THR A 45 13.33 1.88 19.99
C THR A 45 12.88 0.68 19.16
N ILE A 46 12.24 0.95 18.03
CA ILE A 46 11.90 -0.08 17.04
C ILE A 46 13.16 -0.76 16.51
N LEU A 47 14.24 -0.01 16.23
CA LEU A 47 15.46 -0.63 15.73
C LEU A 47 16.06 -1.61 16.74
N LYS A 48 16.11 -1.27 18.04
CA LYS A 48 16.55 -2.21 19.08
C LYS A 48 15.64 -3.43 19.17
N ARG A 49 14.32 -3.26 18.99
CA ARG A 49 13.38 -4.39 18.98
C ARG A 49 13.59 -5.30 17.77
N LEU A 50 13.81 -4.74 16.58
CA LEU A 50 14.11 -5.49 15.36
C LEU A 50 15.41 -6.28 15.48
N ILE A 51 16.49 -5.65 15.98
CA ILE A 51 17.80 -6.30 16.17
C ILE A 51 17.72 -7.46 17.17
N ALA A 52 16.82 -7.38 18.14
CA ALA A 52 16.62 -8.43 19.13
C ALA A 52 15.93 -9.69 18.60
N GLU A 53 15.42 -9.67 17.37
CA GLU A 53 14.84 -10.82 16.69
C GLU A 53 15.84 -11.31 15.61
N PRO A 54 16.66 -12.35 15.88
CA PRO A 54 17.75 -12.77 14.98
C PRO A 54 17.29 -13.13 13.57
N ASP A 55 16.07 -13.64 13.43
CA ASP A 55 15.47 -14.02 12.15
C ASP A 55 15.04 -12.81 11.29
N LEU A 56 15.29 -11.57 11.74
CA LEU A 56 14.99 -10.35 10.97
C LEU A 56 16.25 -9.63 10.47
N SER A 57 17.45 -10.15 10.74
CA SER A 57 18.72 -9.48 10.47
C SER A 57 18.89 -9.04 9.02
N SER A 58 18.52 -9.87 8.04
CA SER A 58 18.64 -9.57 6.61
C SER A 58 17.72 -8.42 6.17
N PHE A 59 16.48 -8.40 6.69
CA PHE A 59 15.56 -7.30 6.48
C PHE A 59 16.09 -6.01 7.11
N VAL A 60 16.55 -6.07 8.36
CA VAL A 60 17.14 -4.92 9.08
C VAL A 60 18.35 -4.36 8.35
N GLN A 61 19.22 -5.21 7.81
CA GLN A 61 20.37 -4.78 7.02
C GLN A 61 19.95 -3.98 5.78
N SER A 62 18.83 -4.36 5.15
CA SER A 62 18.29 -3.73 3.94
C SER A 62 17.55 -2.41 4.21
N LEU A 63 17.29 -2.05 5.47
CA LEU A 63 16.75 -0.74 5.81
C LEU A 63 17.79 0.35 5.49
N PRO A 64 17.40 1.42 4.78
CA PRO A 64 18.30 2.52 4.47
C PRO A 64 18.66 3.31 5.74
N GLN A 65 19.80 4.00 5.71
CA GLN A 65 20.39 4.59 6.92
C GLN A 65 19.55 5.72 7.52
N ASP A 66 18.87 6.50 6.69
CA ASP A 66 17.94 7.55 7.13
C ASP A 66 16.77 6.97 7.93
N ILE A 67 16.26 5.79 7.52
CA ILE A 67 15.19 5.09 8.21
C ILE A 67 15.70 4.41 9.48
N LYS A 68 16.88 3.78 9.45
CA LYS A 68 17.51 3.23 10.66
C LYS A 68 17.68 4.29 11.74
N ARG A 69 18.14 5.49 11.38
CA ARG A 69 18.28 6.61 12.33
C ARG A 69 16.95 7.01 12.96
N LYS A 70 15.89 7.13 12.14
CA LYS A 70 14.53 7.42 12.64
C LYS A 70 13.99 6.34 13.57
N LEU A 71 14.19 5.06 13.21
CA LEU A 71 13.72 3.93 14.00
C LEU A 71 14.53 3.69 15.28
N ASP A 72 15.69 4.34 15.46
CA ASP A 72 16.54 4.25 16.65
C ASP A 72 16.55 5.53 17.50
N GLU A 73 15.63 6.46 17.27
CA GLU A 73 15.48 7.68 18.05
C GLU A 73 14.57 7.43 19.28
N PRO A 74 15.11 7.29 20.51
CA PRO A 74 14.32 6.89 21.68
C PRO A 74 13.29 7.93 22.13
N ASP A 75 13.57 9.21 21.89
CA ASP A 75 12.71 10.33 22.28
C ASP A 75 11.87 10.86 21.11
N SER A 76 11.67 10.03 20.08
CA SER A 76 10.90 10.42 18.91
C SER A 76 9.45 10.70 19.27
N ILE A 77 8.92 11.84 18.81
CA ILE A 77 7.49 12.14 18.87
C ILE A 77 6.70 11.37 17.81
N GLU A 78 7.40 10.80 16.83
CA GLU A 78 6.82 9.98 15.78
C GLU A 78 6.71 8.53 16.24
N TRP A 79 5.65 7.87 15.80
CA TRP A 79 5.40 6.47 16.12
C TRP A 79 5.36 5.66 14.86
N TYR A 80 6.09 4.55 14.83
CA TYR A 80 6.18 3.74 13.61
C TYR A 80 5.54 2.36 13.76
N THR A 81 5.16 1.82 12.60
CA THR A 81 4.85 0.39 12.42
C THR A 81 5.80 -0.18 11.40
N VAL A 82 6.43 -1.31 11.73
CA VAL A 82 7.27 -2.06 10.79
C VAL A 82 6.66 -3.43 10.55
N PHE A 83 6.39 -3.75 9.28
CA PHE A 83 6.01 -5.09 8.87
C PHE A 83 7.26 -5.87 8.49
N ALA A 84 7.87 -6.54 9.46
CA ALA A 84 9.15 -7.20 9.27
C ALA A 84 9.00 -8.57 8.58
N VAL A 85 9.99 -8.91 7.75
CA VAL A 85 10.00 -10.15 6.96
C VAL A 85 11.12 -11.07 7.46
N PRO A 86 10.84 -12.36 7.73
CA PRO A 86 11.86 -13.35 8.13
C PRO A 86 13.00 -13.50 7.12
N ASN A 87 14.19 -13.86 7.60
CA ASN A 87 15.42 -13.91 6.81
C ASN A 87 15.31 -14.84 5.59
N ASN A 88 14.76 -16.04 5.77
CA ASN A 88 14.58 -17.01 4.68
C ASN A 88 13.71 -16.46 3.54
N ILE A 89 12.67 -15.70 3.88
CA ILE A 89 11.76 -15.07 2.92
C ILE A 89 12.42 -13.85 2.28
N TRP A 90 12.99 -12.95 3.09
CA TRP A 90 13.61 -11.73 2.60
C TRP A 90 14.78 -12.00 1.65
N ASN A 91 15.66 -12.94 2.02
CA ASN A 91 16.80 -13.32 1.18
C ASN A 91 16.35 -13.93 -0.15
N ARG A 92 15.28 -14.75 -0.16
CA ARG A 92 14.74 -15.31 -1.40
C ARG A 92 14.24 -14.22 -2.33
N ILE A 93 13.48 -13.25 -1.81
CA ILE A 93 12.86 -12.18 -2.60
C ILE A 93 13.92 -11.20 -3.12
N THR A 94 14.91 -10.87 -2.30
CA THR A 94 15.96 -9.91 -2.66
C THR A 94 17.15 -10.50 -3.41
N SER A 95 17.22 -11.83 -3.55
CA SER A 95 18.31 -12.53 -4.26
C SER A 95 18.49 -12.07 -5.71
N GLY A 96 17.40 -11.76 -6.40
CA GLY A 96 17.40 -11.29 -7.79
C GLY A 96 17.57 -9.78 -7.95
N ILE A 97 17.61 -9.03 -6.84
CA ILE A 97 17.74 -7.57 -6.85
C ILE A 97 19.23 -7.24 -6.65
N VAL A 98 19.86 -6.65 -7.66
CA VAL A 98 21.28 -6.26 -7.57
C VAL A 98 21.43 -4.85 -6.99
N SER A 99 20.54 -3.92 -7.38
CA SER A 99 20.61 -2.52 -6.93
C SER A 99 20.26 -2.37 -5.45
N THR A 100 21.14 -1.71 -4.70
CA THR A 100 20.90 -1.34 -3.30
C THR A 100 19.70 -0.40 -3.18
N GLU A 101 19.58 0.59 -4.07
CA GLU A 101 18.49 1.56 -4.07
C GLU A 101 17.13 0.87 -4.21
N ILE A 102 17.03 -0.13 -5.09
CA ILE A 102 15.81 -0.90 -5.27
C ILE A 102 15.47 -1.74 -4.01
N LYS A 103 16.48 -2.32 -3.35
CA LYS A 103 16.27 -3.03 -2.07
C LYS A 103 15.79 -2.07 -0.98
N GLU A 104 16.37 -0.88 -0.92
CA GLU A 104 15.98 0.14 0.05
C GLU A 104 14.55 0.63 -0.21
N ALA A 105 14.14 0.83 -1.48
CA ALA A 105 12.77 1.15 -1.86
C ALA A 105 11.78 0.05 -1.41
N LEU A 106 12.14 -1.22 -1.64
CA LEU A 106 11.36 -2.35 -1.13
C LEU A 106 11.32 -2.36 0.41
N ALA A 107 12.40 -2.03 1.10
CA ALA A 107 12.41 -1.96 2.56
C ALA A 107 11.54 -0.80 3.10
N ARG A 108 11.53 0.36 2.42
CA ARG A 108 10.65 1.50 2.75
C ARG A 108 9.17 1.14 2.66
N GLN A 109 8.80 0.23 1.75
CA GLN A 109 7.45 -0.29 1.62
C GLN A 109 6.93 -1.00 2.89
N HIS A 110 7.84 -1.45 3.77
CA HIS A 110 7.51 -2.18 4.99
C HIS A 110 7.46 -1.31 6.24
N VAL A 111 7.70 0.00 6.12
CA VAL A 111 7.73 0.93 7.25
C VAL A 111 6.63 1.97 7.09
N MET A 112 5.96 2.31 8.19
CA MET A 112 4.95 3.36 8.25
C MET A 112 5.23 4.30 9.41
N ASN A 113 5.08 5.61 9.18
CA ASN A 113 5.10 6.63 10.24
C ASN A 113 3.71 6.76 10.89
N LYS A 114 3.21 5.65 11.42
CA LYS A 114 2.02 5.59 12.27
C LYS A 114 2.05 4.31 13.08
N MET A 115 1.67 4.36 14.35
CA MET A 115 1.44 3.16 15.15
C MET A 115 0.13 2.47 14.75
N LEU A 116 0.18 1.18 14.50
CA LEU A 116 -0.98 0.35 14.23
C LEU A 116 -0.88 -0.95 15.01
N CYS A 117 -1.56 -1.03 16.16
CA CYS A 117 -1.69 -2.28 16.91
C CYS A 117 -2.75 -3.19 16.26
N SER A 118 -2.61 -4.50 16.43
CA SER A 118 -3.52 -5.50 15.84
C SER A 118 -4.98 -5.32 16.25
N ASP A 119 -5.22 -4.92 17.50
CA ASP A 119 -6.56 -4.69 18.05
C ASP A 119 -7.24 -3.43 17.48
N ALA A 120 -6.45 -2.45 17.02
CA ALA A 120 -6.99 -1.27 16.35
C ALA A 120 -7.50 -1.58 14.93
N ILE A 121 -7.18 -2.77 14.40
CA ILE A 121 -7.59 -3.21 13.07
C ILE A 121 -9.01 -3.80 13.16
N VAL A 122 -9.99 -2.91 12.95
CA VAL A 122 -11.39 -3.28 12.77
C VAL A 122 -11.60 -4.00 11.42
N LYS A 123 -12.70 -4.77 11.31
CA LYS A 123 -13.03 -5.53 10.09
C LYS A 123 -12.98 -4.60 8.86
N ASN A 124 -12.27 -5.05 7.81
CA ASN A 124 -12.16 -4.44 6.48
C ASN A 124 -11.51 -3.04 6.45
N THR A 125 -10.32 -2.88 7.04
CA THR A 125 -9.54 -1.65 6.86
C THR A 125 -8.88 -1.67 5.47
N LYS A 126 -9.64 -1.22 4.46
CA LYS A 126 -9.23 -1.29 3.03
C LYS A 126 -8.04 -0.42 2.66
N ARG A 127 -7.64 0.53 3.52
CA ARG A 127 -6.57 1.48 3.22
C ARG A 127 -5.81 1.90 4.48
N VAL A 128 -4.62 1.33 4.63
CA VAL A 128 -3.65 1.56 5.71
C VAL A 128 -2.38 2.13 5.09
N GLY A 129 -1.86 3.22 5.65
CA GLY A 129 -0.68 3.92 5.12
C GLY A 129 -0.79 5.45 5.23
N PRO A 130 0.07 6.19 4.51
CA PRO A 130 1.03 5.66 3.54
C PRO A 130 2.21 4.94 4.22
N THR A 131 2.84 4.01 3.49
CA THR A 131 4.17 3.49 3.81
C THR A 131 5.23 4.57 3.53
N LEU A 132 6.48 4.34 3.92
CA LEU A 132 7.59 5.25 3.58
C LEU A 132 8.00 5.15 2.10
N ALA A 133 7.38 4.27 1.32
CA ALA A 133 7.41 4.25 -0.14
C ALA A 133 6.14 4.90 -0.75
N GLU A 134 5.40 5.70 0.02
CA GLU A 134 4.22 6.46 -0.44
C GLU A 134 3.05 5.62 -0.98
N THR A 135 2.99 4.32 -0.68
CA THR A 135 1.89 3.45 -1.11
C THR A 135 0.95 3.09 0.04
N TYR A 136 -0.17 2.46 -0.28
CA TYR A 136 -1.17 2.01 0.68
C TYR A 136 -1.36 0.49 0.58
N ILE A 137 -1.61 -0.12 1.73
CA ILE A 137 -1.92 -1.55 1.87
C ILE A 137 -3.31 -1.72 2.47
N GLY A 138 -3.97 -2.84 2.23
CA GLY A 138 -5.18 -3.24 2.95
C GLY A 138 -4.82 -4.14 4.12
N ILE A 139 -5.51 -4.01 5.25
CA ILE A 139 -5.39 -4.99 6.35
C ILE A 139 -6.78 -5.33 6.87
N GLU A 140 -7.07 -6.60 7.00
CA GLU A 140 -8.37 -7.10 7.44
C GLU A 140 -8.23 -8.37 8.27
N ARG A 141 -9.33 -8.74 8.94
CA ARG A 141 -9.44 -10.03 9.62
C ARG A 141 -10.18 -10.99 8.70
N ASN A 142 -9.58 -12.14 8.44
CA ASN A 142 -10.23 -13.20 7.67
C ASN A 142 -11.37 -13.85 8.48
N SER A 143 -12.06 -14.84 7.90
CA SER A 143 -13.16 -15.57 8.54
C SER A 143 -12.79 -16.22 9.88
N ASN A 144 -11.51 -16.55 10.05
CA ASN A 144 -10.97 -17.21 11.25
C ASN A 144 -10.52 -16.19 12.31
N GLY A 145 -10.67 -14.88 12.05
CA GLY A 145 -10.25 -13.80 12.95
C GLY A 145 -8.77 -13.43 12.85
N ASN A 146 -7.99 -14.14 12.01
CA ASN A 146 -6.57 -13.87 11.79
C ASN A 146 -6.38 -12.64 10.91
N LEU A 147 -5.33 -11.86 11.19
CA LEU A 147 -4.99 -10.71 10.38
C LEU A 147 -4.32 -11.12 9.07
N ILE A 148 -4.84 -10.57 7.98
CA ILE A 148 -4.28 -10.69 6.64
C ILE A 148 -4.09 -9.29 6.06
N MET A 149 -2.99 -9.11 5.34
CA MET A 149 -2.69 -7.91 4.58
C MET A 149 -2.94 -8.18 3.10
N ASN A 150 -3.51 -7.21 2.40
CA ASN A 150 -3.63 -7.20 0.96
C ASN A 150 -2.67 -6.13 0.42
N ASP A 151 -1.65 -6.56 -0.33
CA ASP A 151 -0.68 -5.62 -0.89
C ASP A 151 -1.20 -4.96 -2.18
N ILE A 152 -0.33 -4.15 -2.81
CA ILE A 152 -0.64 -3.45 -4.06
C ILE A 152 -0.86 -4.39 -5.26
N CYS A 153 -0.46 -5.65 -5.18
CA CYS A 153 -0.70 -6.66 -6.21
C CYS A 153 -1.91 -7.54 -5.88
N ASN A 154 -2.70 -7.15 -4.88
CA ASN A 154 -3.82 -7.92 -4.35
C ASN A 154 -3.41 -9.31 -3.80
N LYS A 155 -2.15 -9.44 -3.38
CA LYS A 155 -1.65 -10.65 -2.72
C LYS A 155 -2.01 -10.60 -1.24
N GLN A 156 -2.57 -11.71 -0.75
CA GLN A 156 -2.83 -11.91 0.67
C GLN A 156 -1.54 -12.34 1.38
N ILE A 157 -1.21 -11.63 2.44
CA ILE A 157 -0.02 -11.84 3.27
C ILE A 157 -0.48 -12.00 4.71
N PRO A 158 -0.48 -13.21 5.28
CA PRO A 158 -0.80 -13.40 6.69
C PRO A 158 0.22 -12.71 7.61
N ILE A 159 -0.27 -12.23 8.74
CA ILE A 159 0.57 -11.68 9.81
C ILE A 159 0.80 -12.77 10.85
N GLN A 160 2.05 -13.25 10.98
CA GLN A 160 2.42 -14.38 11.84
C GLN A 160 2.47 -14.00 13.32
N ARG A 161 3.10 -12.86 13.62
CA ARG A 161 3.27 -12.36 14.99
C ARG A 161 2.92 -10.89 14.99
N THR A 162 2.06 -10.50 15.91
CA THR A 162 1.61 -9.12 16.03
C THR A 162 2.16 -8.48 17.29
N ASP A 163 2.15 -7.15 17.30
CA ASP A 163 2.34 -6.33 18.50
C ASP A 163 3.65 -6.57 19.24
N LEU A 164 4.75 -6.71 18.50
CA LEU A 164 6.08 -6.68 19.09
C LEU A 164 6.44 -5.23 19.44
N MET A 165 6.03 -4.82 20.63
CA MET A 165 6.12 -3.44 21.12
C MET A 165 7.57 -3.01 21.41
N SER A 166 7.83 -1.73 21.16
CA SER A 166 8.99 -0.96 21.63
C SER A 166 8.54 0.38 22.22
N GLY A 167 9.49 1.20 22.70
CA GLY A 167 9.20 2.55 23.18
C GLY A 167 8.68 3.52 22.12
N THR A 168 8.96 3.27 20.83
CA THR A 168 8.65 4.18 19.72
C THR A 168 7.73 3.59 18.65
N GLY A 169 7.13 2.43 18.94
CA GLY A 169 6.07 1.84 18.11
C GLY A 169 6.04 0.33 18.13
N VAL A 170 5.72 -0.27 16.99
CA VAL A 170 5.31 -1.67 16.93
C VAL A 170 5.86 -2.38 15.69
N ILE A 171 6.22 -3.65 15.85
CA ILE A 171 6.60 -4.53 14.75
C ILE A 171 5.57 -5.66 14.62
N HIS A 172 5.19 -5.95 13.39
CA HIS A 172 4.43 -7.14 13.01
C HIS A 172 5.28 -7.99 12.08
N ILE A 173 5.40 -9.29 12.34
CA ILE A 173 6.11 -10.21 11.46
C ILE A 173 5.12 -10.81 10.47
N ILE A 174 5.42 -10.72 9.18
CA ILE A 174 4.56 -11.15 8.07
C ILE A 174 5.16 -12.34 7.30
N GLU A 175 4.31 -13.17 6.71
CA GLU A 175 4.75 -14.40 6.01
C GLU A 175 5.48 -14.15 4.68
N ASN A 176 5.32 -12.97 4.11
CA ASN A 176 5.83 -12.62 2.80
C ASN A 176 6.13 -11.13 2.69
N SER A 177 6.94 -10.72 1.72
CA SER A 177 7.18 -9.30 1.46
C SER A 177 5.92 -8.63 0.92
N ILE A 178 5.71 -7.38 1.34
CA ILE A 178 4.80 -6.45 0.69
C ILE A 178 5.40 -6.09 -0.67
N SER A 179 4.62 -6.26 -1.74
CA SER A 179 5.06 -5.92 -3.09
C SER A 179 5.31 -4.41 -3.25
N SER A 180 6.32 -4.06 -4.05
CA SER A 180 6.59 -2.68 -4.51
C SER A 180 6.83 -2.69 -6.02
N LEU A 181 6.07 -1.90 -6.78
CA LEU A 181 6.20 -1.79 -8.23
C LEU A 181 7.60 -1.28 -8.62
N GLU A 182 8.18 -0.37 -7.83
CA GLU A 182 9.54 0.16 -8.04
C GLU A 182 10.63 -0.92 -7.97
N SER A 183 10.33 -2.03 -7.28
CA SER A 183 11.26 -3.15 -7.13
C SER A 183 11.10 -4.28 -8.13
N MET A 184 10.06 -4.22 -8.95
CA MET A 184 9.69 -5.27 -9.88
C MET A 184 10.33 -5.07 -11.25
N LYS A 185 10.62 -6.17 -11.93
CA LYS A 185 10.85 -6.12 -13.37
C LYS A 185 9.55 -5.79 -14.09
N LEU A 186 9.63 -5.24 -15.30
CA LEU A 186 8.44 -4.86 -16.08
C LEU A 186 7.38 -5.97 -16.15
N ASN A 187 7.79 -7.19 -16.51
CA ASN A 187 6.85 -8.29 -16.65
C ASN A 187 6.13 -8.64 -15.34
N GLU A 188 6.84 -8.56 -14.21
CA GLU A 188 6.29 -8.79 -12.86
C GLU A 188 5.34 -7.64 -12.46
N ALA A 189 5.71 -6.39 -12.77
CA ALA A 189 4.86 -5.23 -12.54
C ALA A 189 3.56 -5.29 -13.37
N LEU A 190 3.65 -5.67 -14.65
CA LEU A 190 2.46 -5.85 -15.50
C LEU A 190 1.55 -6.97 -14.99
N GLU A 191 2.12 -8.08 -14.50
CA GLU A 191 1.34 -9.15 -13.87
C GLU A 191 0.67 -8.67 -12.58
N CYS A 192 1.38 -7.92 -11.73
CA CYS A 192 0.83 -7.29 -10.53
C CYS A 192 -0.39 -6.40 -10.86
N LEU A 193 -0.26 -5.55 -11.88
CA LEU A 193 -1.32 -4.64 -12.33
C LEU A 193 -2.49 -5.37 -13.00
N GLU A 194 -2.23 -6.44 -13.75
CA GLU A 194 -3.25 -7.32 -14.34
C GLU A 194 -4.15 -7.95 -13.25
N ASN A 195 -3.55 -8.30 -12.11
CA ASN A 195 -4.21 -9.02 -11.03
C ASN A 195 -4.89 -8.12 -9.98
N ASN A 196 -4.60 -6.81 -9.96
CA ASN A 196 -5.28 -5.88 -9.05
C ASN A 196 -6.33 -5.01 -9.78
N PRO A 197 -7.63 -5.29 -9.60
CA PRO A 197 -8.70 -4.56 -10.27
C PRO A 197 -8.77 -3.07 -9.87
N SER A 198 -8.19 -2.69 -8.73
CA SER A 198 -8.23 -1.31 -8.23
C SER A 198 -7.53 -0.31 -9.17
N PHE A 199 -6.60 -0.78 -10.01
CA PHE A 199 -5.92 0.06 -10.98
C PHE A 199 -6.73 0.25 -12.29
N ASN A 200 -7.72 -0.60 -12.57
CA ASN A 200 -8.50 -0.57 -13.81
C ASN A 200 -7.64 -0.51 -15.09
N VAL A 201 -6.53 -1.27 -15.15
CA VAL A 201 -5.63 -1.36 -16.32
C VAL A 201 -5.40 -2.82 -16.75
N LYS A 202 -6.30 -3.72 -16.35
CA LYS A 202 -6.12 -5.16 -16.52
C LYS A 202 -5.87 -5.53 -17.98
N GLN A 203 -6.67 -4.99 -18.89
CA GLN A 203 -6.57 -5.32 -20.31
C GLN A 203 -5.26 -4.80 -20.91
N ALA A 204 -4.89 -3.54 -20.62
CA ALA A 204 -3.66 -2.94 -21.12
C ALA A 204 -2.42 -3.70 -20.61
N ALA A 205 -2.39 -4.01 -19.31
CA ALA A 205 -1.29 -4.74 -18.69
C ALA A 205 -1.14 -6.15 -19.31
N SER A 206 -2.25 -6.88 -19.48
CA SER A 206 -2.26 -8.22 -20.08
C SER A 206 -1.79 -8.21 -21.55
N GLU A 207 -2.25 -7.25 -22.35
CA GLU A 207 -1.84 -7.14 -23.75
C GLU A 207 -0.36 -6.75 -23.89
N MET A 208 0.12 -5.79 -23.08
CA MET A 208 1.52 -5.37 -23.10
C MET A 208 2.46 -6.49 -22.62
N ARG A 209 2.05 -7.26 -21.60
CA ARG A 209 2.83 -8.40 -21.07
C ARG A 209 3.06 -9.47 -22.14
N LYS A 210 2.05 -9.75 -22.96
CA LYS A 210 2.14 -10.71 -24.09
C LYS A 210 3.14 -10.29 -25.16
N CYS A 211 3.42 -9.00 -25.28
CA CYS A 211 4.37 -8.48 -26.25
C CYS A 211 5.84 -8.66 -25.83
N GLN A 212 6.11 -9.08 -24.58
CA GLN A 212 7.45 -9.33 -24.06
C GLN A 212 8.44 -8.20 -24.40
N ILE A 213 7.98 -6.95 -24.22
CA ILE A 213 8.76 -5.78 -24.64
C ILE A 213 10.01 -5.68 -23.77
N ASP A 214 11.17 -5.70 -24.43
CA ASP A 214 12.46 -5.38 -23.81
C ASP A 214 12.59 -3.87 -23.63
N LEU A 215 12.75 -3.43 -22.39
CA LEU A 215 13.01 -2.02 -22.07
C LEU A 215 14.47 -1.60 -22.33
N GLY A 216 15.36 -2.57 -22.58
CA GLY A 216 16.79 -2.39 -22.64
C GLY A 216 17.41 -2.06 -21.26
N GLY A 217 18.74 -1.98 -21.21
CA GLY A 217 19.46 -1.63 -19.99
C GLY A 217 19.45 -0.11 -19.69
N GLY A 218 19.20 0.24 -18.43
CA GLY A 218 19.70 1.48 -17.81
C GLY A 218 18.98 2.79 -18.11
N ARG A 219 17.64 2.82 -18.25
CA ARG A 219 16.90 4.09 -18.35
C ARG A 219 15.59 4.04 -17.58
N ASP A 220 15.25 5.15 -16.92
CA ASP A 220 13.93 5.41 -16.36
C ASP A 220 12.92 5.42 -17.51
N ASN A 221 12.16 4.34 -17.64
CA ASN A 221 11.13 4.19 -18.67
C ASN A 221 9.78 4.52 -18.05
N VAL A 222 9.05 5.41 -18.71
CA VAL A 222 7.67 5.68 -18.34
C VAL A 222 6.74 4.87 -19.22
N ILE A 223 5.78 4.21 -18.61
CA ILE A 223 4.82 3.36 -19.30
C ILE A 223 3.42 3.96 -19.15
N LEU A 224 2.78 4.20 -20.29
CA LEU A 224 1.41 4.65 -20.34
C LEU A 224 0.48 3.45 -20.51
N LEU A 225 -0.30 3.15 -19.49
CA LEU A 225 -1.35 2.11 -19.59
C LEU A 225 -2.72 2.76 -19.72
N SER A 226 -3.45 2.34 -20.76
CA SER A 226 -4.85 2.72 -20.94
C SER A 226 -5.71 2.05 -19.88
N ASN A 227 -6.69 2.78 -19.35
CA ASN A 227 -7.68 2.18 -18.46
C ASN A 227 -8.61 1.20 -19.21
N ASP A 228 -9.21 0.27 -18.47
CA ASP A 228 -10.11 -0.76 -18.98
C ASP A 228 -11.34 -0.18 -19.70
N GLY A 229 -11.75 1.04 -19.35
CA GLY A 229 -12.83 1.77 -20.02
C GLY A 229 -12.50 2.19 -21.46
N ALA A 230 -11.23 2.44 -21.78
CA ALA A 230 -10.80 2.82 -23.13
C ALA A 230 -11.13 1.73 -24.17
N PHE A 231 -11.02 0.46 -23.75
CA PHE A 231 -11.31 -0.73 -24.55
C PHE A 231 -12.80 -0.95 -24.79
N GLN A 232 -13.67 -0.30 -24.00
CA GLN A 232 -15.12 -0.37 -24.17
C GLN A 232 -15.65 0.59 -25.23
N SER A 233 -14.82 1.54 -25.68
CA SER A 233 -15.21 2.52 -26.69
C SER A 233 -15.60 1.85 -28.01
N LYS A 234 -16.66 2.38 -28.64
CA LYS A 234 -17.11 1.96 -29.99
C LYS A 234 -15.95 2.03 -30.99
N PHE A 235 -15.14 3.09 -30.88
CA PHE A 235 -13.93 3.29 -31.67
C PHE A 235 -12.96 2.10 -31.54
N TYR A 236 -12.59 1.68 -30.32
CA TYR A 236 -11.66 0.56 -30.13
C TYR A 236 -12.23 -0.75 -30.72
N LYS A 237 -13.52 -1.04 -30.46
CA LYS A 237 -14.19 -2.27 -30.91
C LYS A 237 -14.29 -2.39 -32.43
N GLU A 238 -14.53 -1.28 -33.13
CA GLU A 238 -14.67 -1.25 -34.59
C GLU A 238 -13.29 -1.23 -35.28
N ASN A 239 -12.34 -0.44 -34.78
CA ASN A 239 -11.06 -0.20 -35.46
C ASN A 239 -10.04 -1.32 -35.25
N ILE A 240 -9.99 -1.99 -34.09
CA ILE A 240 -9.04 -3.11 -33.87
C ILE A 240 -9.32 -4.26 -34.85
N ARG A 241 -10.59 -4.54 -35.15
CA ARG A 241 -10.98 -5.61 -36.08
C ARG A 241 -10.71 -5.23 -37.55
N GLN A 242 -10.90 -3.97 -37.90
CA GLN A 242 -10.75 -3.51 -39.28
C GLN A 242 -9.31 -3.18 -39.67
N LEU A 243 -8.50 -2.65 -38.75
CA LEU A 243 -7.16 -2.14 -39.07
C LEU A 243 -6.04 -3.20 -39.00
N GLN A 244 -6.35 -4.45 -38.60
CA GLN A 244 -5.35 -5.50 -38.34
C GLN A 244 -4.13 -4.97 -37.56
N LEU A 245 -4.37 -4.06 -36.62
CA LEU A 245 -3.31 -3.36 -35.90
C LEU A 245 -2.47 -4.35 -35.11
N ASP A 246 -1.17 -4.35 -35.37
CA ASP A 246 -0.20 -5.03 -34.51
C ASP A 246 -0.23 -4.35 -33.13
N LYS A 247 -0.81 -5.06 -32.16
CA LYS A 247 -0.94 -4.60 -30.78
C LYS A 247 0.41 -4.33 -30.13
N CYS A 248 1.43 -5.11 -30.45
CA CYS A 248 2.76 -4.95 -29.85
C CYS A 248 3.45 -3.71 -30.41
N LYS A 249 3.28 -3.43 -31.70
CA LYS A 249 3.69 -2.15 -32.27
C LYS A 249 2.97 -0.98 -31.60
N LEU A 250 1.67 -1.09 -31.36
CA LEU A 250 0.91 -0.08 -30.62
C LEU A 250 1.44 0.16 -29.19
N TYR A 251 1.70 -0.91 -28.42
CA TYR A 251 2.24 -0.77 -27.06
C TYR A 251 3.68 -0.25 -27.04
N SER A 252 4.48 -0.47 -28.08
CA SER A 252 5.80 0.15 -28.19
C SER A 252 5.72 1.69 -28.19
N HIS A 253 4.62 2.26 -28.70
CA HIS A 253 4.38 3.71 -28.66
C HIS A 253 3.99 4.23 -27.27
N HIS A 254 3.58 3.33 -26.36
CA HIS A 254 3.24 3.68 -24.98
C HIS A 254 4.46 3.69 -24.06
N LEU A 255 5.65 3.40 -24.62
CA LEU A 255 6.93 3.47 -23.94
C LEU A 255 7.57 4.83 -24.16
N LEU A 256 7.81 5.51 -23.05
CA LEU A 256 8.39 6.82 -22.98
C LEU A 256 9.75 6.76 -22.28
N LYS A 257 10.69 7.60 -22.73
CA LYS A 257 11.96 7.83 -22.05
C LYS A 257 11.99 9.25 -21.52
N ILE A 258 12.42 9.41 -20.28
CA ILE A 258 12.64 10.75 -19.71
C ILE A 258 13.81 11.39 -20.48
N LYS A 259 13.59 12.59 -21.04
CA LYS A 259 14.62 13.30 -21.81
C LYS A 259 15.60 14.06 -20.92
N ASN A 260 15.10 14.61 -19.80
CA ASN A 260 15.86 15.35 -18.80
C ASN A 260 15.34 14.99 -17.39
N PRO A 261 16.01 14.10 -16.64
CA PRO A 261 15.57 13.70 -15.30
C PRO A 261 15.74 14.81 -14.23
N GLN A 262 16.42 15.92 -14.55
CA GLN A 262 16.85 16.92 -13.56
C GLN A 262 15.81 17.99 -13.15
N ASN A 263 14.51 17.84 -13.41
CA ASN A 263 13.52 18.88 -13.05
C ASN A 263 12.30 18.37 -12.29
N VAL A 264 12.40 17.24 -11.58
CA VAL A 264 11.38 16.84 -10.63
C VAL A 264 11.75 17.41 -9.26
N ASP A 265 11.18 18.57 -8.92
CA ASP A 265 11.32 19.14 -7.59
C ASP A 265 10.61 18.22 -6.59
N VAL A 266 11.39 17.35 -5.93
CA VAL A 266 10.93 16.29 -5.04
C VAL A 266 10.09 16.83 -3.88
N TYR A 267 10.22 18.13 -3.57
CA TYR A 267 9.55 18.80 -2.45
C TYR A 267 8.23 19.49 -2.82
N LYS A 268 7.87 19.59 -4.10
CA LYS A 268 6.63 20.25 -4.55
C LYS A 268 5.46 19.29 -4.69
N THR A 269 4.90 18.90 -3.55
CA THR A 269 3.62 18.17 -3.49
C THR A 269 2.47 19.13 -3.78
N GLY A 270 1.53 18.77 -4.66
CA GLY A 270 0.33 19.58 -4.94
C GLY A 270 0.46 20.68 -5.98
N PHE A 271 1.62 20.81 -6.65
CA PHE A 271 1.82 21.72 -7.77
C PHE A 271 1.89 20.95 -9.10
N ASN A 272 1.44 21.58 -10.19
CA ASN A 272 1.62 21.02 -11.53
C ASN A 272 3.12 21.02 -11.88
N GLN A 273 3.63 19.84 -12.20
CA GLN A 273 4.97 19.65 -12.74
C GLN A 273 4.83 19.23 -14.20
N GLU A 274 5.76 19.64 -15.05
CA GLU A 274 5.78 19.31 -16.47
C GLU A 274 7.06 18.54 -16.78
N GLN A 275 6.92 17.34 -17.34
CA GLN A 275 8.04 16.51 -17.73
C GLN A 275 8.01 16.27 -19.24
N GLU A 276 9.14 16.52 -19.89
CA GLU A 276 9.34 16.14 -21.28
C GLU A 276 9.80 14.69 -21.35
N PHE A 277 9.11 13.94 -22.20
CA PHE A 277 9.39 12.56 -22.54
C PHE A 277 9.68 12.47 -24.04
N THR A 278 10.56 11.57 -24.42
CA THR A 278 10.75 11.18 -25.82
C THR A 278 10.10 9.82 -26.03
N THR A 279 9.25 9.71 -27.04
CA THR A 279 8.64 8.44 -27.43
C THR A 279 9.72 7.50 -27.99
N GLN A 280 9.55 6.19 -27.83
CA GLN A 280 10.37 5.22 -28.58
C GLN A 280 9.92 5.08 -30.05
N TYR A 281 8.81 5.72 -30.43
CA TYR A 281 8.34 5.79 -31.80
C TYR A 281 9.34 6.56 -32.67
N THR A 282 9.63 5.99 -33.83
CA THR A 282 10.38 6.63 -34.89
C THR A 282 9.41 6.75 -36.06
N ALA A 283 9.14 7.98 -36.52
CA ALA A 283 8.30 8.17 -37.70
C ALA A 283 8.97 7.59 -38.94
N SER A 284 8.19 7.47 -40.01
CA SER A 284 8.67 7.06 -41.34
C SER A 284 9.80 7.94 -41.90
N ASP A 285 10.06 9.11 -41.29
CA ASP A 285 11.16 10.02 -41.61
C ASP A 285 12.34 9.93 -40.61
N ASP A 286 12.39 8.86 -39.82
CA ASP A 286 13.34 8.63 -38.72
C ASP A 286 13.29 9.66 -37.56
N SER A 287 12.29 10.55 -37.52
CA SER A 287 12.15 11.52 -36.44
C SER A 287 11.54 10.91 -35.17
N LYS A 288 12.04 11.33 -34.00
CA LYS A 288 11.49 10.97 -32.68
C LYS A 288 10.68 12.13 -32.12
N TYR A 289 9.45 11.86 -31.68
CA TYR A 289 8.58 12.90 -31.13
C TYR A 289 8.73 13.00 -29.61
N SER A 290 8.69 14.25 -29.13
CA SER A 290 8.58 14.58 -27.72
C SER A 290 7.11 14.70 -27.29
N VAL A 291 6.82 14.25 -26.09
CA VAL A 291 5.54 14.37 -25.40
C VAL A 291 5.79 15.13 -24.10
N TYR A 292 4.97 16.12 -23.81
CA TYR A 292 4.98 16.81 -22.52
C TYR A 292 3.84 16.25 -21.68
N SER A 293 4.14 15.75 -20.48
CA SER A 293 3.10 15.39 -19.52
C SER A 293 3.13 16.35 -18.35
N ARG A 294 1.96 16.90 -18.03
CA ARG A 294 1.68 17.52 -16.75
C ARG A 294 1.21 16.47 -15.78
N TYR A 295 1.88 16.42 -14.64
CA TYR A 295 1.51 15.56 -13.53
C TYR A 295 1.46 16.37 -12.25
N ILE A 296 0.69 15.86 -11.30
CA ILE A 296 0.65 16.37 -9.94
C ILE A 296 1.16 15.25 -9.07
N LYS A 297 2.29 15.49 -8.39
CA LYS A 297 2.73 14.63 -7.30
C LYS A 297 1.77 14.87 -6.14
N THR A 298 0.96 13.87 -5.81
CA THR A 298 0.05 13.91 -4.68
C THR A 298 0.68 13.16 -3.50
N ARG A 299 0.13 13.33 -2.29
CA ARG A 299 0.47 12.48 -1.12
C ARG A 299 0.22 10.98 -1.33
N HIS A 300 -0.40 10.60 -2.46
CA HIS A 300 -0.86 9.26 -2.80
C HIS A 300 -0.16 8.72 -4.06
N GLY A 301 0.98 9.30 -4.44
CA GLY A 301 1.69 9.00 -5.67
C GLY A 301 1.45 10.04 -6.78
N THR A 302 2.06 9.78 -7.93
CA THR A 302 2.03 10.68 -9.10
C THR A 302 0.81 10.43 -9.97
N LYS A 303 -0.04 11.44 -10.14
CA LYS A 303 -1.18 11.37 -11.05
C LYS A 303 -0.92 12.28 -12.25
N VAL A 304 -0.99 11.73 -13.47
CA VAL A 304 -0.96 12.52 -14.70
C VAL A 304 -2.26 13.31 -14.78
N SER A 305 -2.14 14.63 -14.86
CA SER A 305 -3.29 15.54 -15.01
C SER A 305 -3.58 15.81 -16.47
N GLN A 306 -2.57 15.83 -17.34
CA GLN A 306 -2.73 16.07 -18.77
C GLN A 306 -1.48 15.72 -19.58
N SER A 307 -1.62 15.10 -20.75
CA SER A 307 -0.50 14.91 -21.70
C SER A 307 -0.78 15.70 -22.98
N TYR A 308 0.21 16.45 -23.44
CA TYR A 308 0.16 17.25 -24.65
C TYR A 308 1.34 16.89 -25.57
N GLY A 309 1.04 16.59 -26.83
CA GLY A 309 2.00 16.20 -27.85
C GLY A 309 1.30 15.38 -28.94
N LEU A 310 1.87 15.34 -30.14
CA LEU A 310 1.37 14.52 -31.25
C LEU A 310 1.54 13.03 -30.90
N PHE A 311 0.59 12.49 -30.14
CA PHE A 311 0.21 11.10 -30.30
C PHE A 311 -0.74 11.04 -31.48
N VAL A 312 -0.31 10.44 -32.59
CA VAL A 312 -1.26 9.93 -33.57
C VAL A 312 -1.97 8.74 -32.96
N ILE A 313 -2.87 9.00 -32.01
CA ILE A 313 -4.21 8.41 -31.88
C ILE A 313 -5.11 9.48 -31.22
N TYR A 314 -5.59 10.39 -32.07
CA TYR A 314 -6.85 11.15 -32.01
C TYR A 314 -7.43 11.56 -30.63
N ASN A 315 -7.34 12.87 -30.35
CA ASN A 315 -8.37 13.76 -29.77
C ASN A 315 -9.41 13.14 -28.80
N LYS A 316 -8.97 12.55 -27.68
CA LYS A 316 -9.77 12.44 -26.45
C LYS A 316 -8.87 12.22 -25.24
N ILE A 317 -9.03 13.05 -24.20
CA ILE A 317 -8.35 12.89 -22.92
C ILE A 317 -8.91 11.63 -22.25
N LEU A 318 -8.14 10.55 -22.25
CA LEU A 318 -8.43 9.34 -21.46
C LEU A 318 -7.61 9.40 -20.16
N PRO A 319 -8.18 9.00 -19.01
CA PRO A 319 -7.40 8.80 -17.79
C PRO A 319 -6.29 7.78 -18.04
N MET A 320 -5.02 8.18 -17.93
CA MET A 320 -3.85 7.32 -18.03
C MET A 320 -3.15 7.22 -16.68
N TYR A 321 -2.67 6.02 -16.35
CA TYR A 321 -1.77 5.81 -15.22
C TYR A 321 -0.32 5.81 -15.72
N MET A 322 0.55 6.48 -14.97
CA MET A 322 1.98 6.56 -15.25
C MET A 322 2.71 5.69 -14.23
N ILE A 323 3.45 4.72 -14.73
CA ILE A 323 4.41 3.95 -13.93
C ILE A 323 5.77 4.58 -14.24
N SER A 324 6.38 5.22 -13.24
CA SER A 324 7.76 5.72 -13.28
C SER A 324 8.68 4.71 -12.63
#